data_AF-A0A662AZZ4-F1
#
_entry.id   AF-A0A662AZZ4-F1
#
_cell.length_a   1.000
_cell.length_b   1.000
_cell.length_c   1.000
_cell.angle_alpha   90.00
_cell.angle_beta   90.00
_cell.angle_gamma   90.00
#
_symmetry.space_group_name_H-M   'P 1'
#
loop_
_entity.id
_entity.type
_entity.pdbx_description
1 polymer ?
#
loop_
_entity_poly.entity_id
_entity_poly.type
_entity_poly.pdbx_seq_one_letter_code
_entity_poly.pdbx_strand_id
1 'polypeptide(L)'
;MPRYLISAMLIVLVFSCTPNKETETESTLSAQDQRMEWWREARFGLFIHWGLYAQPAGEWKGEEVPGISEWIMARAKIPLAEYEQLATTFNPVKYDAEAWVTLAKEAGMKYIVITSKHHDGFAMFHSKASGYNIVDATPFDRDPLMELAEACEKNGIRLGFYYSQAQDWHEPGGTYWNIEQGEPHWDPSLVREPLMNYINGKAVPQVKEILENYGGLDILWWDTPRGMTEEAAEALQAVASEYPDMITNNRLYRPWPGDFSTPEQHVPPTGLDYDWEVCMTMNTSWGFKHYDHNWKSSETLIRMLVDIASKGGNLLLNVGPTAEGEIPAPSIERLKAIGTWMDVNGESIYGTEASPFFKLPWGRCTSRATGEGTTLYLHVFNWPDNGLLKLPGISTNVSSVRLLADQAQALSSRFEEGDLLIELPAQAIDPVNTVLVVECTGGLDVKSNMPSLTEGRIVLAADFADIHNPGYGTHAILKGSGEDALITNWVDSRVRLEWMFNTTESGTYSVKAQVKAEDFSKLLVKIGEEELEAEVHATGSEYSEMILGEINISETGDLIMSIRPVQEDWKGIELGTLTLEKQ
;
A
#
# COMPACT_ATOMS: atom_id res chain seq x y z
N MET A 1 -94.02 8.04 28.94
CA MET A 1 -93.38 9.18 29.64
C MET A 1 -92.13 9.58 28.86
N PRO A 2 -91.85 10.88 28.71
CA PRO A 2 -91.05 11.44 27.62
C PRO A 2 -89.56 11.55 28.00
N ARG A 3 -88.68 11.76 27.01
CA ARG A 3 -87.58 12.77 27.00
C ARG A 3 -86.69 12.57 25.77
N TYR A 4 -86.84 13.40 24.74
CA TYR A 4 -86.21 14.71 24.52
C TYR A 4 -84.76 14.61 24.03
N LEU A 5 -84.55 15.12 22.81
CA LEU A 5 -83.28 15.47 22.19
C LEU A 5 -82.43 16.35 23.10
N ILE A 6 -81.12 16.09 23.14
CA ILE A 6 -80.09 17.11 23.34
C ILE A 6 -78.94 16.79 22.37
N SER A 7 -78.58 17.79 21.56
CA SER A 7 -77.43 17.83 20.66
C SER A 7 -76.11 17.53 21.37
N ALA A 8 -75.23 16.74 20.75
CA ALA A 8 -73.82 16.67 21.11
C ALA A 8 -72.97 16.93 19.86
N MET A 9 -72.07 17.89 20.06
CA MET A 9 -71.19 18.55 19.10
C MET A 9 -70.08 17.58 18.65
N LEU A 10 -69.88 17.50 17.33
CA LEU A 10 -68.89 16.63 16.67
C LEU A 10 -67.48 17.22 16.85
N ILE A 11 -66.60 16.55 17.58
CA ILE A 11 -65.15 16.81 17.59
C ILE A 11 -64.51 15.71 16.75
N VAL A 12 -63.97 16.08 15.59
CA VAL A 12 -63.19 15.20 14.72
C VAL A 12 -61.72 15.26 15.18
N LEU A 13 -61.27 14.19 15.82
CA LEU A 13 -59.85 13.93 16.09
C LEU A 13 -59.29 13.08 14.94
N VAL A 14 -58.45 13.68 14.12
CA VAL A 14 -57.70 12.98 13.07
C VAL A 14 -56.51 12.29 13.72
N PHE A 15 -56.62 10.97 13.94
CA PHE A 15 -55.46 10.13 14.22
C PHE A 15 -54.80 9.76 12.89
N SER A 16 -53.69 10.44 12.56
CA SER A 16 -52.80 10.02 11.48
C SER A 16 -52.14 8.70 11.86
N CYS A 17 -52.59 7.60 11.27
CA CYS A 17 -51.86 6.34 11.25
C CYS A 17 -50.74 6.46 10.21
N THR A 18 -49.50 6.67 10.64
CA THR A 18 -48.33 6.39 9.80
C THR A 18 -47.99 4.91 9.93
N PRO A 19 -47.93 4.15 8.82
CA PRO A 19 -47.46 2.77 8.86
C PRO A 19 -45.96 2.76 9.16
N ASN A 20 -45.59 2.05 10.23
CA ASN A 20 -44.20 1.77 10.56
C ASN A 20 -43.66 0.81 9.50
N LYS A 21 -42.86 1.33 8.57
CA LYS A 21 -42.04 0.51 7.67
C LYS A 21 -40.76 0.19 8.44
N GLU A 22 -40.73 -0.97 9.07
CA GLU A 22 -39.46 -1.66 9.33
C GLU A 22 -38.92 -2.07 7.94
N THR A 23 -38.00 -1.27 7.42
CA THR A 23 -37.10 -1.70 6.36
C THR A 23 -35.86 -2.26 7.04
N GLU A 24 -35.83 -3.57 7.23
CA GLU A 24 -34.58 -4.33 7.16
C GLU A 24 -34.03 -4.09 5.74
N THR A 25 -33.03 -3.22 5.64
CA THR A 25 -32.19 -3.15 4.45
C THR A 25 -31.13 -4.23 4.60
N GLU A 26 -31.41 -5.44 4.09
CA GLU A 26 -30.32 -6.22 3.50
C GLU A 26 -29.74 -5.34 2.38
N SER A 27 -28.59 -4.73 2.63
CA SER A 27 -27.89 -3.95 1.61
C SER A 27 -27.38 -4.93 0.56
N THR A 28 -28.10 -5.10 -0.55
CA THR A 28 -27.55 -5.71 -1.74
C THR A 28 -26.30 -4.92 -2.13
N LEU A 29 -25.13 -5.54 -2.03
CA LEU A 29 -23.84 -4.97 -2.45
C LEU A 29 -23.96 -4.43 -3.88
N SER A 30 -23.29 -3.32 -4.17
CA SER A 30 -23.26 -2.79 -5.54
C SER A 30 -22.60 -3.81 -6.48
N ALA A 31 -22.89 -3.72 -7.79
CA ALA A 31 -22.23 -4.60 -8.77
C ALA A 31 -20.70 -4.45 -8.75
N GLN A 32 -20.20 -3.25 -8.40
CA GLN A 32 -18.78 -3.01 -8.19
C GLN A 32 -18.26 -3.74 -6.95
N ASP A 33 -18.97 -3.68 -5.83
CA ASP A 33 -18.57 -4.38 -4.61
C ASP A 33 -18.51 -5.89 -4.79
N GLN A 34 -19.45 -6.45 -5.57
CA GLN A 34 -19.47 -7.88 -5.87
C GLN A 34 -18.25 -8.30 -6.71
N ARG A 35 -17.88 -7.55 -7.77
CA ARG A 35 -16.68 -7.88 -8.56
C ARG A 35 -15.37 -7.65 -7.79
N MET A 36 -15.35 -6.74 -6.82
CA MET A 36 -14.17 -6.43 -5.99
C MET A 36 -13.95 -7.43 -4.84
N GLU A 37 -14.94 -8.26 -4.50
CA GLU A 37 -14.89 -9.16 -3.33
C GLU A 37 -13.65 -10.06 -3.34
N TRP A 38 -13.40 -10.76 -4.45
CA TRP A 38 -12.24 -11.64 -4.58
C TRP A 38 -10.92 -10.87 -4.42
N TRP A 39 -10.88 -9.64 -4.91
CA TRP A 39 -9.66 -8.84 -4.92
C TRP A 39 -9.35 -8.32 -3.51
N ARG A 40 -10.38 -7.90 -2.77
CA ARG A 40 -10.27 -7.55 -1.34
C ARG A 40 -9.87 -8.77 -0.51
N GLU A 41 -10.37 -9.96 -0.85
CA GLU A 41 -9.96 -11.21 -0.20
C GLU A 41 -8.50 -11.58 -0.49
N ALA A 42 -8.04 -11.36 -1.72
CA ALA A 42 -6.75 -11.81 -2.21
C ALA A 42 -5.56 -11.21 -1.46
N ARG A 43 -5.60 -9.90 -1.17
CA ARG A 43 -4.55 -9.06 -0.52
C ARG A 43 -3.16 -9.04 -1.15
N PHE A 44 -2.74 -10.07 -1.88
CA PHE A 44 -1.36 -10.25 -2.30
C PHE A 44 -1.26 -10.84 -3.72
N GLY A 45 -0.53 -10.15 -4.59
CA GLY A 45 -0.32 -10.53 -5.99
C GLY A 45 1.13 -10.35 -6.45
N LEU A 46 1.46 -11.00 -7.58
CA LEU A 46 2.75 -10.89 -8.25
C LEU A 46 2.66 -9.87 -9.39
N PHE A 47 3.56 -8.89 -9.43
CA PHE A 47 3.81 -8.09 -10.63
C PHE A 47 4.97 -8.70 -11.42
N ILE A 48 4.87 -8.74 -12.74
CA ILE A 48 5.95 -9.16 -13.62
C ILE A 48 6.20 -8.08 -14.68
N HIS A 49 7.39 -7.49 -14.65
CA HIS A 49 7.87 -6.60 -15.71
C HIS A 49 8.89 -7.32 -16.58
N TRP A 50 8.44 -7.75 -17.75
CA TRP A 50 9.24 -8.49 -18.71
C TRP A 50 9.02 -8.01 -20.14
N GLY A 51 10.11 -7.84 -20.89
CA GLY A 51 10.11 -7.29 -22.25
C GLY A 51 11.53 -7.16 -22.79
N LEU A 52 11.69 -6.51 -23.94
CA LEU A 52 12.99 -6.36 -24.61
C LEU A 52 14.05 -5.68 -23.74
N TYR A 53 13.62 -4.77 -22.85
CA TYR A 53 14.49 -4.09 -21.88
C TYR A 53 15.24 -5.06 -20.93
N ALA A 54 14.81 -6.32 -20.82
CA ALA A 54 15.54 -7.33 -20.07
C ALA A 54 16.86 -7.79 -20.72
N GLN A 55 17.06 -7.56 -22.04
CA GLN A 55 18.33 -7.83 -22.74
C GLN A 55 19.45 -6.83 -22.38
N PRO A 56 19.25 -5.51 -22.54
CA PRO A 56 20.25 -4.54 -22.14
C PRO A 56 20.38 -4.46 -20.60
N ALA A 57 19.33 -4.81 -19.85
CA ALA A 57 19.38 -5.01 -18.39
C ALA A 57 20.01 -3.84 -17.62
N GLY A 58 19.67 -2.61 -18.01
CA GLY A 58 20.19 -1.36 -17.43
C GLY A 58 21.48 -0.83 -18.07
N GLU A 59 22.13 -1.55 -18.97
CA GLU A 59 23.36 -1.12 -19.64
C GLU A 59 23.13 -0.98 -21.16
N TRP A 60 23.63 0.11 -21.75
CA TRP A 60 23.61 0.31 -23.19
C TRP A 60 24.98 0.67 -23.73
N LYS A 61 25.51 -0.14 -24.67
CA LYS A 61 26.82 0.05 -25.31
C LYS A 61 27.99 0.19 -24.30
N GLY A 62 27.97 -0.59 -23.22
CA GLY A 62 29.02 -0.62 -22.20
C GLY A 62 28.87 0.44 -21.10
N GLU A 63 27.78 1.21 -21.11
CA GLU A 63 27.53 2.27 -20.13
C GLU A 63 26.27 1.96 -19.31
N GLU A 64 26.40 2.02 -17.98
CA GLU A 64 25.26 1.90 -17.08
C GLU A 64 24.30 3.09 -17.24
N VAL A 65 23.02 2.80 -17.44
CA VAL A 65 21.98 3.81 -17.65
C VAL A 65 21.33 4.15 -16.30
N PRO A 66 21.34 5.43 -15.87
CA PRO A 66 20.76 5.80 -14.58
C PRO A 66 19.25 5.58 -14.52
N GLY A 67 18.73 5.11 -13.38
CA GLY A 67 17.30 4.88 -13.16
C GLY A 67 16.86 3.42 -13.40
N ILE A 68 15.56 3.26 -13.67
CA ILE A 68 14.89 1.95 -13.85
C ILE A 68 15.11 1.38 -15.26
N SER A 69 15.24 0.06 -15.35
CA SER A 69 15.73 -0.64 -16.55
C SER A 69 14.75 -0.59 -17.71
N GLU A 70 13.46 -0.71 -17.45
CA GLU A 70 12.40 -0.69 -18.47
C GLU A 70 12.22 0.68 -19.14
N TRP A 71 12.91 1.71 -18.64
CA TRP A 71 12.99 3.06 -19.23
C TRP A 71 14.28 3.29 -20.04
N ILE A 72 15.10 2.27 -20.23
CA ILE A 72 16.42 2.38 -20.88
C ILE A 72 16.36 3.01 -22.26
N MET A 73 15.34 2.67 -23.06
CA MET A 73 15.12 3.20 -24.41
C MET A 73 15.07 4.74 -24.41
N ALA A 74 14.25 5.32 -23.53
CA ALA A 74 14.12 6.77 -23.39
C ALA A 74 15.34 7.41 -22.72
N ARG A 75 15.87 6.80 -21.65
CA ARG A 75 16.93 7.40 -20.82
C ARG A 75 18.29 7.41 -21.51
N ALA A 76 18.61 6.37 -22.25
CA ALA A 76 19.80 6.32 -23.12
C ALA A 76 19.55 6.93 -24.51
N LYS A 77 18.33 7.43 -24.77
CA LYS A 77 17.90 8.01 -26.05
C LYS A 77 18.21 7.09 -27.23
N ILE A 78 17.90 5.81 -27.07
CA ILE A 78 18.18 4.78 -28.07
C ILE A 78 17.28 5.02 -29.29
N PRO A 79 17.82 5.14 -30.51
CA PRO A 79 17.00 5.23 -31.72
C PRO A 79 16.12 3.99 -31.91
N LEU A 80 14.93 4.17 -32.47
CA LEU A 80 13.92 3.10 -32.65
C LEU A 80 14.51 1.92 -33.42
N ALA A 81 15.13 2.20 -34.56
CA ALA A 81 15.72 1.18 -35.42
C ALA A 81 16.86 0.39 -34.74
N GLU A 82 17.54 0.99 -33.76
CA GLU A 82 18.55 0.29 -32.96
C GLU A 82 17.91 -0.57 -31.88
N TYR A 83 16.88 -0.07 -31.19
CA TYR A 83 16.19 -0.82 -30.14
C TYR A 83 15.40 -2.01 -30.71
N GLU A 84 14.79 -1.86 -31.89
CA GLU A 84 14.12 -2.94 -32.63
C GLU A 84 15.02 -4.15 -32.90
N GLN A 85 16.34 -3.96 -33.02
CA GLN A 85 17.27 -5.07 -33.24
C GLN A 85 17.31 -6.05 -32.06
N LEU A 86 16.93 -5.61 -30.85
CA LEU A 86 16.83 -6.48 -29.68
C LEU A 86 15.87 -7.65 -29.96
N ALA A 87 14.70 -7.38 -30.56
CA ALA A 87 13.70 -8.39 -30.89
C ALA A 87 14.28 -9.54 -31.74
N THR A 88 15.16 -9.23 -32.70
CA THR A 88 15.77 -10.23 -33.61
C THR A 88 16.62 -11.29 -32.90
N THR A 89 17.01 -11.02 -31.65
CA THR A 89 17.83 -11.91 -30.82
C THR A 89 17.16 -12.31 -29.50
N PHE A 90 15.98 -11.77 -29.21
CA PHE A 90 15.26 -12.06 -27.98
C PHE A 90 14.73 -13.49 -28.01
N ASN A 91 15.32 -14.39 -27.23
CA ASN A 91 14.94 -15.81 -27.21
C ASN A 91 14.89 -16.36 -25.77
N PRO A 92 13.75 -16.25 -25.08
CA PRO A 92 13.54 -16.76 -23.73
C PRO A 92 13.56 -18.29 -23.58
N VAL A 93 14.68 -18.95 -23.86
CA VAL A 93 14.76 -20.42 -23.89
C VAL A 93 14.54 -21.10 -22.53
N LYS A 94 14.54 -20.34 -21.43
CA LYS A 94 14.29 -20.83 -20.07
C LYS A 94 12.94 -20.36 -19.50
N TYR A 95 12.13 -19.68 -20.30
CA TYR A 95 10.78 -19.31 -19.90
C TYR A 95 9.92 -20.55 -19.64
N ASP A 96 9.33 -20.60 -18.45
CA ASP A 96 8.41 -21.64 -17.99
C ASP A 96 7.27 -20.98 -17.20
N ALA A 97 6.10 -20.91 -17.82
CA ALA A 97 4.90 -20.33 -17.23
C ALA A 97 4.45 -21.08 -15.97
N GLU A 98 4.54 -22.42 -15.97
CA GLU A 98 4.15 -23.25 -14.84
C GLU A 98 5.06 -22.99 -13.64
N ALA A 99 6.37 -22.82 -13.87
CA ALA A 99 7.32 -22.48 -12.81
C ALA A 99 7.01 -21.11 -12.19
N TRP A 100 6.65 -20.11 -13.01
CA TRP A 100 6.29 -18.78 -12.51
C TRP A 100 5.01 -18.81 -11.67
N VAL A 101 3.96 -19.49 -12.15
CA VAL A 101 2.69 -19.62 -11.43
C VAL A 101 2.85 -20.45 -10.16
N THR A 102 3.64 -21.52 -10.21
CA THR A 102 3.97 -22.33 -9.03
C THR A 102 4.67 -21.48 -7.97
N LEU A 103 5.66 -20.67 -8.36
CA LEU A 103 6.36 -19.79 -7.44
C LEU A 103 5.42 -18.76 -6.80
N ALA A 104 4.52 -18.15 -7.59
CA ALA A 104 3.53 -17.21 -7.07
C ALA A 104 2.61 -17.89 -6.02
N LYS A 105 2.15 -19.10 -6.34
CA LYS A 105 1.29 -19.89 -5.44
C LYS A 105 2.02 -20.30 -4.16
N GLU A 106 3.26 -20.78 -4.27
CA GLU A 106 4.14 -21.09 -3.13
C GLU A 106 4.40 -19.86 -2.25
N ALA A 107 4.45 -18.66 -2.83
CA ALA A 107 4.58 -17.41 -2.08
C ALA A 107 3.29 -16.97 -1.38
N GLY A 108 2.16 -17.62 -1.64
CA GLY A 108 0.84 -17.21 -1.15
C GLY A 108 0.18 -16.10 -1.97
N MET A 109 0.60 -15.85 -3.20
CA MET A 109 -0.07 -14.87 -4.07
C MET A 109 -1.34 -15.48 -4.67
N LYS A 110 -2.37 -14.64 -4.88
CA LYS A 110 -3.68 -15.07 -5.42
C LYS A 110 -3.91 -14.62 -6.85
N TYR A 111 -3.12 -13.66 -7.33
CA TYR A 111 -3.20 -13.13 -8.68
C TYR A 111 -1.83 -12.73 -9.22
N ILE A 112 -1.71 -12.68 -10.54
CA ILE A 112 -0.53 -12.22 -11.26
C ILE A 112 -0.95 -11.09 -12.20
N VAL A 113 -0.17 -10.01 -12.23
CA VAL A 113 -0.25 -8.94 -13.23
C VAL A 113 1.06 -8.91 -14.02
N ILE A 114 1.00 -9.10 -15.34
CA ILE A 114 2.19 -9.10 -16.22
C ILE A 114 2.11 -8.02 -17.29
N THR A 115 3.23 -7.39 -17.62
CA THR A 115 3.34 -6.46 -18.74
C THR A 115 3.04 -7.15 -20.07
N SER A 116 1.82 -6.97 -20.59
CA SER A 116 1.47 -7.42 -21.95
C SER A 116 2.08 -6.51 -23.02
N LYS A 117 2.19 -5.21 -22.70
CA LYS A 117 2.97 -4.23 -23.44
C LYS A 117 3.43 -3.12 -22.50
N HIS A 118 4.73 -2.82 -22.50
CA HIS A 118 5.30 -1.68 -21.77
C HIS A 118 5.47 -0.46 -22.69
N HIS A 119 6.05 0.63 -22.19
CA HIS A 119 6.22 1.88 -22.94
C HIS A 119 7.08 1.74 -24.21
N ASP A 120 7.97 0.74 -24.29
CA ASP A 120 8.78 0.50 -25.49
C ASP A 120 7.95 -0.02 -26.68
N GLY A 121 6.64 -0.26 -26.48
CA GLY A 121 5.68 -0.57 -27.54
C GLY A 121 5.69 -2.03 -27.98
N PHE A 122 6.56 -2.87 -27.40
CA PHE A 122 6.70 -4.27 -27.76
C PHE A 122 5.63 -5.13 -27.08
N ALA A 123 4.80 -5.79 -27.88
CA ALA A 123 3.77 -6.69 -27.36
C ALA A 123 4.38 -8.05 -26.98
N MET A 124 4.22 -8.44 -25.73
CA MET A 124 4.65 -9.73 -25.20
C MET A 124 3.69 -10.87 -25.53
N PHE A 125 2.81 -10.66 -26.50
CA PHE A 125 1.79 -11.61 -26.96
C PHE A 125 1.61 -11.52 -28.48
N HIS A 126 0.93 -12.48 -29.09
CA HIS A 126 0.70 -12.46 -30.53
C HIS A 126 -0.39 -11.44 -30.92
N SER A 127 0.03 -10.22 -31.26
CA SER A 127 -0.88 -9.15 -31.70
C SER A 127 -0.94 -9.08 -33.22
N LYS A 128 -2.14 -9.08 -33.82
CA LYS A 128 -2.33 -8.87 -35.26
C LYS A 128 -2.35 -7.39 -35.63
N ALA A 129 -2.47 -6.51 -34.65
CA ALA A 129 -2.48 -5.06 -34.84
C ALA A 129 -1.10 -4.50 -35.22
N SER A 130 -0.02 -5.18 -34.80
CA SER A 130 1.37 -4.81 -35.12
C SER A 130 2.27 -6.04 -35.08
N GLY A 131 3.14 -6.17 -36.09
CA GLY A 131 4.18 -7.21 -36.13
C GLY A 131 5.35 -6.97 -35.17
N TYR A 132 5.36 -5.87 -34.42
CA TYR A 132 6.33 -5.62 -33.34
C TYR A 132 5.88 -6.31 -32.05
N ASN A 133 5.91 -7.65 -32.09
CA ASN A 133 5.45 -8.52 -31.02
C ASN A 133 6.34 -9.76 -30.87
N ILE A 134 6.24 -10.45 -29.74
CA ILE A 134 7.13 -11.55 -29.39
C ILE A 134 7.05 -12.75 -30.36
N VAL A 135 5.92 -13.01 -30.98
CA VAL A 135 5.75 -14.14 -31.90
C VAL A 135 6.37 -13.81 -33.26
N ASP A 136 6.03 -12.65 -33.83
CA ASP A 136 6.42 -12.31 -35.20
C ASP A 136 7.85 -11.76 -35.31
N ALA A 137 8.32 -11.01 -34.30
CA ALA A 137 9.57 -10.25 -34.38
C ALA A 137 10.78 -10.97 -33.76
N THR A 138 10.60 -12.14 -33.14
CA THR A 138 11.64 -12.82 -32.37
C THR A 138 11.81 -14.29 -32.75
N PRO A 139 12.99 -14.89 -32.49
CA PRO A 139 13.19 -16.34 -32.64
C PRO A 139 12.44 -17.20 -31.61
N PHE A 140 11.71 -16.62 -30.65
CA PHE A 140 10.98 -17.37 -29.63
C PHE A 140 9.74 -18.09 -30.20
N ASP A 141 9.04 -17.46 -31.15
CA ASP A 141 7.89 -18.00 -31.91
C ASP A 141 6.80 -18.67 -31.03
N ARG A 142 6.61 -18.15 -29.81
CA ARG A 142 5.66 -18.63 -28.80
C ARG A 142 4.97 -17.43 -28.15
N ASP A 143 3.72 -17.61 -27.74
CA ASP A 143 2.96 -16.60 -26.99
C ASP A 143 3.07 -16.89 -25.49
N PRO A 144 3.97 -16.21 -24.75
CA PRO A 144 4.16 -16.48 -23.33
C PRO A 144 2.96 -16.02 -22.49
N LEU A 145 2.15 -15.06 -22.95
CA LEU A 145 0.97 -14.66 -22.18
C LEU A 145 -0.14 -15.70 -22.27
N MET A 146 -0.26 -16.40 -23.40
CA MET A 146 -1.16 -17.56 -23.52
C MET A 146 -0.72 -18.69 -22.60
N GLU A 147 0.57 -19.02 -22.62
CA GLU A 147 1.11 -20.07 -21.73
C GLU A 147 0.92 -19.71 -20.24
N LEU A 148 1.05 -18.43 -19.88
CA LEU A 148 0.76 -17.95 -18.52
C LEU A 148 -0.72 -18.02 -18.17
N ALA A 149 -1.61 -17.66 -19.10
CA ALA A 149 -3.06 -17.76 -18.89
C ALA A 149 -3.50 -19.20 -18.62
N GLU A 150 -3.02 -20.15 -19.43
CA GLU A 150 -3.29 -21.58 -19.24
C GLU A 150 -2.74 -22.10 -17.90
N ALA A 151 -1.53 -21.68 -17.51
CA ALA A 151 -0.92 -22.06 -16.24
C ALA A 151 -1.67 -21.47 -15.03
N CYS A 152 -2.13 -20.22 -15.14
CA CYS A 152 -2.95 -19.54 -14.12
C CYS A 152 -4.30 -20.24 -13.93
N GLU A 153 -5.03 -20.50 -15.02
CA GLU A 153 -6.31 -21.22 -15.00
C GLU A 153 -6.15 -22.58 -14.33
N LYS A 154 -5.14 -23.35 -14.75
CA LYS A 154 -4.83 -24.68 -14.19
C LYS A 154 -4.56 -24.64 -12.68
N ASN A 155 -3.94 -23.58 -12.18
CA ASN A 155 -3.50 -23.48 -10.79
C ASN A 155 -4.44 -22.70 -9.88
N GLY A 156 -5.53 -22.13 -10.42
CA GLY A 156 -6.48 -21.29 -9.69
C GLY A 156 -5.89 -19.94 -9.27
N ILE A 157 -5.01 -19.38 -10.09
CA ILE A 157 -4.44 -18.04 -9.90
C ILE A 157 -5.15 -17.09 -10.85
N ARG A 158 -5.64 -15.97 -10.32
CA ARG A 158 -6.29 -14.94 -11.14
C ARG A 158 -5.26 -14.18 -11.98
N LEU A 159 -5.66 -13.76 -13.18
CA LEU A 159 -4.74 -13.18 -14.15
C LEU A 159 -5.14 -11.75 -14.51
N GLY A 160 -4.15 -10.89 -14.50
CA GLY A 160 -4.23 -9.53 -15.00
C GLY A 160 -3.13 -9.22 -16.01
N PHE A 161 -3.45 -8.36 -16.97
CA PHE A 161 -2.44 -7.79 -17.85
C PHE A 161 -2.28 -6.31 -17.56
N TYR A 162 -1.02 -5.91 -17.37
CA TYR A 162 -0.61 -4.53 -17.48
C TYR A 162 -0.56 -4.14 -18.96
N TYR A 163 -1.05 -2.95 -19.29
CA TYR A 163 -0.98 -2.41 -20.63
C TYR A 163 -0.65 -0.92 -20.63
N SER A 164 0.48 -0.54 -21.25
CA SER A 164 0.79 0.87 -21.48
C SER A 164 -0.03 1.43 -22.64
N GLN A 165 -1.08 2.13 -22.28
CA GLN A 165 -2.16 2.45 -23.21
C GLN A 165 -1.89 3.70 -24.06
N ALA A 166 -1.24 4.72 -23.50
CA ALA A 166 -0.92 5.96 -24.19
C ALA A 166 0.54 5.96 -24.66
N GLN A 167 1.46 5.66 -23.75
CA GLN A 167 2.88 5.64 -24.05
C GLN A 167 3.24 4.41 -24.86
N ASP A 168 3.55 4.65 -26.13
CA ASP A 168 4.10 3.67 -27.05
C ASP A 168 5.21 4.40 -27.80
N TRP A 169 6.42 4.28 -27.29
CA TRP A 169 7.60 5.01 -27.77
C TRP A 169 8.03 4.59 -29.17
N HIS A 170 7.50 3.47 -29.66
CA HIS A 170 7.76 2.93 -30.98
C HIS A 170 6.81 3.51 -32.04
N GLU A 171 5.53 3.69 -31.69
CA GLU A 171 4.51 4.08 -32.66
C GLU A 171 4.48 5.59 -32.98
N PRO A 172 4.39 6.00 -34.26
CA PRO A 172 4.20 7.39 -34.68
C PRO A 172 3.12 8.19 -33.93
N GLY A 173 1.99 7.56 -33.61
CA GLY A 173 0.89 8.18 -32.85
C GLY A 173 0.99 8.02 -31.33
N GLY A 174 1.80 7.08 -30.83
CA GLY A 174 1.93 6.79 -29.40
C GLY A 174 2.57 7.94 -28.61
N THR A 175 2.20 8.15 -27.35
CA THR A 175 2.80 9.22 -26.53
C THR A 175 4.17 8.81 -25.96
N TYR A 176 4.86 9.74 -25.31
CA TYR A 176 6.18 9.50 -24.72
C TYR A 176 6.44 10.40 -23.51
N TRP A 177 7.48 10.11 -22.73
CA TRP A 177 7.63 10.60 -21.36
C TRP A 177 7.68 12.13 -21.19
N ASN A 178 8.23 12.87 -22.16
CA ASN A 178 8.35 14.34 -22.16
C ASN A 178 7.37 15.03 -23.13
N ILE A 179 6.38 14.32 -23.66
CA ILE A 179 5.42 14.89 -24.64
C ILE A 179 4.67 16.12 -24.11
N GLU A 180 4.29 16.11 -22.84
CA GLU A 180 3.55 17.19 -22.17
C GLU A 180 4.40 18.46 -21.96
N GLN A 181 5.73 18.32 -22.06
CA GLN A 181 6.68 19.44 -21.99
C GLN A 181 6.86 20.11 -23.36
N GLY A 182 6.23 19.57 -24.42
CA GLY A 182 6.39 20.05 -25.79
C GLY A 182 7.77 19.73 -26.39
N GLU A 183 8.54 18.86 -25.75
CA GLU A 183 9.84 18.41 -26.27
C GLU A 183 9.63 17.40 -27.40
N PRO A 184 10.44 17.45 -28.47
CA PRO A 184 10.37 16.45 -29.53
C PRO A 184 10.75 15.06 -29.01
N HIS A 185 10.24 14.03 -29.69
CA HIS A 185 10.70 12.66 -29.51
C HIS A 185 12.24 12.58 -29.68
N TRP A 186 12.93 11.76 -28.90
CA TRP A 186 14.40 11.73 -28.90
C TRP A 186 14.98 11.13 -30.19
N ASP A 187 14.23 10.24 -30.85
CA ASP A 187 14.55 9.78 -32.20
C ASP A 187 14.01 10.77 -33.24
N PRO A 188 14.87 11.52 -33.94
CA PRO A 188 14.45 12.50 -34.94
C PRO A 188 13.92 11.88 -36.24
N SER A 189 14.08 10.57 -36.45
CA SER A 189 13.56 9.86 -37.61
C SER A 189 12.08 9.51 -37.49
N LEU A 190 11.53 9.53 -36.26
CA LEU A 190 10.11 9.26 -36.03
C LEU A 190 9.26 10.44 -36.50
N VAL A 191 8.53 10.24 -37.60
CA VAL A 191 7.51 11.19 -38.05
C VAL A 191 6.27 11.01 -37.19
N ARG A 192 5.88 12.06 -36.46
CA ARG A 192 4.74 12.03 -35.54
C ARG A 192 3.40 12.01 -36.27
N GLU A 193 2.47 11.21 -35.75
CA GLU A 193 1.08 11.14 -36.17
C GLU A 193 0.12 11.53 -35.02
N PRO A 194 -1.16 11.83 -35.31
CA PRO A 194 -2.17 12.06 -34.27
C PRO A 194 -2.36 10.86 -33.35
N LEU A 195 -2.58 11.10 -32.06
CA LEU A 195 -2.79 10.05 -31.05
C LEU A 195 -3.87 9.04 -31.45
N MET A 196 -4.99 9.52 -31.99
CA MET A 196 -6.11 8.66 -32.36
C MET A 196 -5.79 7.66 -33.48
N ASN A 197 -4.76 7.90 -34.30
CA ASN A 197 -4.30 6.90 -35.27
C ASN A 197 -3.75 5.66 -34.56
N TYR A 198 -2.91 5.88 -33.54
CA TYR A 198 -2.37 4.81 -32.70
C TYR A 198 -3.47 4.14 -31.86
N ILE A 199 -4.36 4.92 -31.26
CA ILE A 199 -5.44 4.37 -30.42
C ILE A 199 -6.33 3.44 -31.25
N ASN A 200 -6.80 3.89 -32.42
CA ASN A 200 -7.71 3.09 -33.25
C ASN A 200 -6.99 1.99 -34.03
N GLY A 201 -5.74 2.22 -34.44
CA GLY A 201 -4.98 1.31 -35.29
C GLY A 201 -4.23 0.21 -34.53
N LYS A 202 -3.86 0.48 -33.27
CA LYS A 202 -3.05 -0.45 -32.46
C LYS A 202 -3.63 -0.66 -31.06
N ALA A 203 -3.86 0.39 -30.28
CA ALA A 203 -4.17 0.21 -28.85
C ALA A 203 -5.53 -0.46 -28.58
N VAL A 204 -6.61 0.02 -29.20
CA VAL A 204 -7.94 -0.57 -29.11
C VAL A 204 -7.95 -2.01 -29.66
N PRO A 205 -7.40 -2.29 -30.86
CA PRO A 205 -7.26 -3.66 -31.35
C PRO A 205 -6.50 -4.59 -30.39
N GLN A 206 -5.37 -4.15 -29.83
CA GLN A 206 -4.58 -4.95 -28.88
C GLN A 206 -5.35 -5.23 -27.59
N VAL A 207 -6.08 -4.25 -27.04
CA VAL A 207 -6.93 -4.47 -25.86
C VAL A 207 -8.04 -5.47 -26.17
N LYS A 208 -8.64 -5.44 -27.37
CA LYS A 208 -9.61 -6.48 -27.78
C LYS A 208 -8.98 -7.87 -27.83
N GLU A 209 -7.81 -8.00 -28.46
CA GLU A 209 -7.08 -9.27 -28.52
C GLU A 209 -6.76 -9.81 -27.12
N ILE A 210 -6.35 -8.93 -26.20
CA ILE A 210 -6.10 -9.25 -24.79
C ILE A 210 -7.35 -9.76 -24.07
N LEU A 211 -8.52 -9.18 -24.34
CA LEU A 211 -9.74 -9.56 -23.63
C LEU A 211 -10.42 -10.79 -24.25
N GLU A 212 -10.22 -11.04 -25.54
CA GLU A 212 -10.86 -12.12 -26.28
C GLU A 212 -10.06 -13.44 -26.27
N ASN A 213 -8.72 -13.39 -26.28
CA ASN A 213 -7.90 -14.57 -26.59
C ASN A 213 -7.48 -15.40 -25.36
N TYR A 214 -7.51 -14.86 -24.14
CA TYR A 214 -6.83 -15.45 -22.97
C TYR A 214 -7.78 -16.06 -21.93
N GLY A 215 -9.01 -16.43 -22.33
CA GLY A 215 -9.98 -17.09 -21.45
C GLY A 215 -10.70 -16.17 -20.46
N GLY A 216 -10.52 -14.85 -20.59
CA GLY A 216 -11.07 -13.83 -19.68
C GLY A 216 -10.03 -13.35 -18.67
N LEU A 217 -9.90 -12.03 -18.53
CA LEU A 217 -8.99 -11.40 -17.57
C LEU A 217 -9.72 -10.93 -16.33
N ASP A 218 -9.09 -11.08 -15.18
CA ASP A 218 -9.56 -10.54 -13.91
C ASP A 218 -9.17 -9.06 -13.75
N ILE A 219 -7.98 -8.67 -14.22
CA ILE A 219 -7.47 -7.29 -14.09
C ILE A 219 -6.94 -6.77 -15.43
N LEU A 220 -7.37 -5.56 -15.82
CA LEU A 220 -6.67 -4.77 -16.83
C LEU A 220 -6.04 -3.55 -16.16
N TRP A 221 -4.71 -3.60 -16.04
CA TRP A 221 -3.93 -2.65 -15.27
C TRP A 221 -3.31 -1.61 -16.21
N TRP A 222 -3.88 -0.41 -16.25
CA TRP A 222 -3.43 0.68 -17.12
C TRP A 222 -2.19 1.38 -16.55
N ASP A 223 -1.36 1.98 -17.40
CA ASP A 223 -0.23 2.75 -16.89
C ASP A 223 0.10 4.04 -17.63
N THR A 224 0.41 5.05 -16.81
CA THR A 224 0.88 6.38 -17.22
C THR A 224 0.06 7.01 -18.37
N PRO A 225 -1.07 7.67 -18.08
CA PRO A 225 -1.88 8.34 -19.10
C PRO A 225 -1.26 9.68 -19.56
N ARG A 226 0.06 9.71 -19.79
CA ARG A 226 0.79 10.91 -20.24
C ARG A 226 0.41 11.26 -21.66
N GLY A 227 0.01 12.51 -21.86
CA GLY A 227 -0.52 12.97 -23.14
C GLY A 227 -1.80 12.24 -23.60
N MET A 228 -2.46 11.49 -22.70
CA MET A 228 -3.73 10.85 -22.99
C MET A 228 -4.83 11.89 -23.14
N THR A 229 -5.66 11.77 -24.18
CA THR A 229 -6.87 12.58 -24.33
C THR A 229 -8.08 11.82 -23.78
N GLU A 230 -9.12 12.55 -23.38
CA GLU A 230 -10.38 11.94 -22.95
C GLU A 230 -11.00 11.07 -24.06
N GLU A 231 -11.00 11.54 -25.31
CA GLU A 231 -11.47 10.77 -26.48
C GLU A 231 -10.74 9.43 -26.64
N ALA A 232 -9.41 9.41 -26.44
CA ALA A 232 -8.61 8.19 -26.51
C ALA A 232 -8.94 7.23 -25.36
N ALA A 233 -9.13 7.77 -24.15
CA ALA A 233 -9.52 7.01 -22.98
C ALA A 233 -10.94 6.41 -23.12
N GLU A 234 -11.89 7.17 -23.65
CA GLU A 234 -13.25 6.70 -23.94
C GLU A 234 -13.25 5.53 -24.92
N ALA A 235 -12.42 5.58 -25.96
CA ALA A 235 -12.31 4.49 -26.93
C ALA A 235 -11.83 3.17 -26.29
N LEU A 236 -10.87 3.23 -25.36
CA LEU A 236 -10.37 2.07 -24.63
C LEU A 236 -11.37 1.60 -23.56
N GLN A 237 -11.99 2.54 -22.84
CA GLN A 237 -13.01 2.23 -21.83
C GLN A 237 -14.22 1.55 -22.47
N ALA A 238 -14.63 1.95 -23.67
CA ALA A 238 -15.73 1.32 -24.39
C ALA A 238 -15.51 -0.19 -24.56
N VAL A 239 -14.28 -0.61 -24.87
CA VAL A 239 -13.93 -2.03 -24.96
C VAL A 239 -13.89 -2.70 -23.59
N ALA A 240 -13.22 -2.08 -22.61
CA ALA A 240 -13.11 -2.65 -21.27
C ALA A 240 -14.49 -2.86 -20.60
N SER A 241 -15.46 -1.99 -20.90
CA SER A 241 -16.82 -2.03 -20.35
C SER A 241 -17.66 -3.20 -20.87
N GLU A 242 -17.21 -3.90 -21.92
CA GLU A 242 -17.83 -5.15 -22.39
C GLU A 242 -17.56 -6.33 -21.44
N TYR A 243 -16.64 -6.17 -20.48
CA TYR A 243 -16.19 -7.19 -19.52
C TYR A 243 -16.47 -6.75 -18.07
N PRO A 244 -17.74 -6.80 -17.62
CA PRO A 244 -18.17 -6.16 -16.36
C PRO A 244 -17.62 -6.80 -15.08
N ASP A 245 -17.09 -8.03 -15.15
CA ASP A 245 -16.49 -8.74 -14.02
C ASP A 245 -14.99 -8.43 -13.85
N MET A 246 -14.36 -7.86 -14.89
CA MET A 246 -12.96 -7.42 -14.87
C MET A 246 -12.83 -6.12 -14.10
N ILE A 247 -11.73 -5.98 -13.35
CA ILE A 247 -11.40 -4.75 -12.62
C ILE A 247 -10.28 -3.97 -13.30
N THR A 248 -10.28 -2.66 -13.12
CA THR A 248 -9.28 -1.73 -13.69
C THR A 248 -8.76 -0.77 -12.63
N ASN A 249 -7.51 -0.36 -12.78
CA ASN A 249 -6.94 0.66 -11.90
C ASN A 249 -7.31 2.10 -12.33
N ASN A 250 -6.99 3.07 -11.48
CA ASN A 250 -7.22 4.50 -11.69
C ASN A 250 -6.28 5.19 -12.71
N ARG A 251 -5.65 4.45 -13.62
CA ARG A 251 -4.59 4.97 -14.50
C ARG A 251 -4.96 5.08 -15.97
N LEU A 252 -6.18 4.73 -16.38
CA LEU A 252 -6.61 4.89 -17.77
C LEU A 252 -6.55 6.37 -18.22
N TYR A 253 -7.09 7.27 -17.39
CA TYR A 253 -7.12 8.72 -17.60
C TYR A 253 -7.25 9.46 -16.26
N ARG A 254 -6.46 10.51 -16.01
CA ARG A 254 -6.40 11.25 -14.72
C ARG A 254 -7.46 12.35 -14.64
N PRO A 255 -8.76 12.03 -14.66
CA PRO A 255 -9.63 12.21 -13.48
C PRO A 255 -10.48 10.97 -13.13
N TRP A 256 -10.33 9.86 -13.85
CA TRP A 256 -11.19 8.70 -13.71
C TRP A 256 -10.71 7.78 -12.57
N PRO A 257 -11.63 7.31 -11.71
CA PRO A 257 -11.25 6.63 -10.47
C PRO A 257 -10.82 5.18 -10.66
N GLY A 258 -11.20 4.52 -11.77
CA GLY A 258 -11.09 3.07 -11.89
C GLY A 258 -11.87 2.33 -10.79
N ASP A 259 -11.55 1.05 -10.60
CA ASP A 259 -12.06 0.24 -9.48
C ASP A 259 -11.20 0.36 -8.22
N PHE A 260 -9.90 0.59 -8.40
CA PHE A 260 -8.94 0.76 -7.30
C PHE A 260 -7.83 1.75 -7.66
N SER A 261 -7.24 2.36 -6.65
CA SER A 261 -6.09 3.26 -6.80
C SER A 261 -4.74 2.55 -6.67
N THR A 262 -3.67 3.21 -7.11
CA THR A 262 -2.33 2.58 -7.23
C THR A 262 -1.20 3.40 -6.62
N PRO A 263 -1.10 3.52 -5.28
CA PRO A 263 0.07 4.09 -4.61
C PRO A 263 1.34 3.32 -5.00
N GLU A 264 2.26 3.97 -5.71
CA GLU A 264 3.44 3.31 -6.26
C GLU A 264 4.68 3.55 -5.39
N GLN A 265 5.41 2.49 -5.04
CA GLN A 265 6.65 2.54 -4.25
C GLN A 265 6.51 3.19 -2.86
N HIS A 266 5.28 3.42 -2.39
CA HIS A 266 4.99 4.05 -1.11
C HIS A 266 3.69 3.49 -0.52
N VAL A 267 3.72 3.14 0.76
CA VAL A 267 2.54 2.72 1.52
C VAL A 267 1.91 3.94 2.19
N PRO A 268 0.62 4.26 1.91
CA PRO A 268 -0.09 5.32 2.61
C PRO A 268 0.04 5.19 4.15
N PRO A 269 0.38 6.27 4.88
CA PRO A 269 0.63 6.19 6.33
C PRO A 269 -0.56 5.66 7.12
N THR A 270 -1.78 6.12 6.78
CA THR A 270 -3.03 5.81 7.49
C THR A 270 -4.00 4.91 6.70
N GLY A 271 -3.57 4.38 5.56
CA GLY A 271 -4.48 3.74 4.60
C GLY A 271 -5.34 4.74 3.83
N LEU A 272 -6.27 4.23 3.03
CA LEU A 272 -7.22 5.00 2.21
C LEU A 272 -8.64 4.45 2.44
N ASP A 273 -9.65 5.29 2.26
CA ASP A 273 -11.08 4.99 2.47
C ASP A 273 -11.78 4.38 1.24
N TYR A 274 -11.00 4.00 0.23
CA TYR A 274 -11.43 3.34 -1.01
C TYR A 274 -10.40 2.27 -1.39
N ASP A 275 -10.76 1.32 -2.27
CA ASP A 275 -9.87 0.22 -2.66
C ASP A 275 -8.54 0.71 -3.27
N TRP A 276 -7.43 0.12 -2.84
CA TRP A 276 -6.09 0.54 -3.23
C TRP A 276 -5.04 -0.58 -3.22
N GLU A 277 -4.14 -0.52 -4.18
CA GLU A 277 -3.06 -1.48 -4.41
C GLU A 277 -1.71 -0.80 -4.39
N VAL A 278 -0.82 -1.20 -3.48
CA VAL A 278 0.57 -0.80 -3.56
C VAL A 278 1.30 -1.72 -4.52
N CYS A 279 1.78 -1.15 -5.63
CA CYS A 279 2.79 -1.80 -6.44
C CYS A 279 4.19 -1.48 -5.87
N MET A 280 5.00 -2.51 -5.66
CA MET A 280 6.31 -2.39 -5.01
C MET A 280 7.38 -3.24 -5.70
N THR A 281 8.58 -2.68 -5.90
CA THR A 281 9.76 -3.42 -6.36
C THR A 281 10.47 -4.15 -5.22
N MET A 282 11.11 -5.30 -5.48
CA MET A 282 12.00 -5.92 -4.49
C MET A 282 13.36 -5.24 -4.41
N ASN A 283 13.87 -4.69 -5.52
CA ASN A 283 15.07 -3.86 -5.58
C ASN A 283 14.67 -2.41 -5.98
N THR A 284 15.46 -1.72 -6.80
CA THR A 284 15.18 -0.33 -7.24
C THR A 284 14.68 -0.23 -8.68
N SER A 285 14.39 -1.35 -9.36
CA SER A 285 13.94 -1.41 -10.76
C SER A 285 12.73 -2.33 -10.93
N TRP A 286 11.84 -2.03 -11.89
CA TRP A 286 10.74 -2.93 -12.23
C TRP A 286 11.21 -4.03 -13.17
N GLY A 287 11.78 -3.65 -14.32
CA GLY A 287 12.43 -4.57 -15.23
C GLY A 287 13.79 -5.05 -14.72
N PHE A 288 14.27 -6.18 -15.24
CA PHE A 288 15.55 -6.76 -14.86
C PHE A 288 16.71 -5.78 -15.06
N LYS A 289 17.53 -5.61 -14.01
CA LYS A 289 18.71 -4.72 -13.99
C LYS A 289 19.88 -5.47 -13.37
N HIS A 290 20.89 -5.80 -14.19
CA HIS A 290 21.86 -6.84 -13.80
C HIS A 290 22.77 -6.44 -12.64
N TYR A 291 23.01 -5.14 -12.46
CA TYR A 291 23.86 -4.56 -11.40
C TYR A 291 23.07 -3.96 -10.24
N ASP A 292 21.74 -4.09 -10.22
CA ASP A 292 20.93 -3.67 -9.08
C ASP A 292 20.86 -4.79 -8.03
N HIS A 293 21.62 -4.60 -6.96
CA HIS A 293 21.65 -5.51 -5.81
C HIS A 293 21.09 -4.88 -4.53
N ASN A 294 20.38 -3.75 -4.63
CA ASN A 294 19.78 -3.09 -3.48
C ASN A 294 18.42 -3.73 -3.13
N TRP A 295 18.47 -5.00 -2.73
CA TRP A 295 17.29 -5.80 -2.44
C TRP A 295 16.73 -5.50 -1.05
N LYS A 296 15.43 -5.25 -0.95
CA LYS A 296 14.67 -5.30 0.30
C LYS A 296 14.83 -6.70 0.94
N SER A 297 14.92 -6.77 2.26
CA SER A 297 15.01 -8.05 2.97
C SER A 297 13.66 -8.76 3.01
N SER A 298 13.65 -10.08 3.22
CA SER A 298 12.40 -10.84 3.42
C SER A 298 11.60 -10.31 4.62
N GLU A 299 12.28 -9.89 5.69
CA GLU A 299 11.65 -9.24 6.84
C GLU A 299 10.88 -7.98 6.44
N THR A 300 11.53 -7.09 5.66
CA THR A 300 10.88 -5.87 5.16
C THR A 300 9.65 -6.21 4.31
N LEU A 301 9.74 -7.21 3.44
CA LEU A 301 8.64 -7.57 2.54
C LEU A 301 7.46 -8.22 3.29
N ILE A 302 7.72 -9.10 4.26
CA ILE A 302 6.68 -9.71 5.12
C ILE A 302 5.98 -8.62 5.93
N ARG A 303 6.74 -7.75 6.60
CA ARG A 303 6.17 -6.66 7.41
C ARG A 303 5.41 -5.65 6.54
N MET A 304 5.84 -5.42 5.29
CA MET A 304 5.14 -4.55 4.35
C MET A 304 3.80 -5.14 3.91
N LEU A 305 3.74 -6.44 3.59
CA LEU A 305 2.47 -7.12 3.30
C LEU A 305 1.47 -6.94 4.45
N VAL A 306 1.92 -7.15 5.67
CA VAL A 306 1.11 -7.00 6.89
C VAL A 306 0.70 -5.55 7.12
N ASP A 307 1.62 -4.59 6.95
CA ASP A 307 1.31 -3.15 7.08
C ASP A 307 0.21 -2.73 6.10
N ILE A 308 0.31 -3.15 4.84
CA ILE A 308 -0.68 -2.86 3.81
C ILE A 308 -2.03 -3.52 4.13
N ALA A 309 -2.03 -4.81 4.49
CA ALA A 309 -3.25 -5.53 4.86
C ALA A 309 -3.94 -4.90 6.09
N SER A 310 -3.17 -4.48 7.10
CA SER A 310 -3.68 -3.79 8.29
C SER A 310 -4.30 -2.43 8.02
N LYS A 311 -4.08 -1.88 6.82
CA LYS A 311 -4.66 -0.62 6.34
C LYS A 311 -5.72 -0.85 5.25
N GLY A 312 -6.12 -2.11 5.03
CA GLY A 312 -7.15 -2.49 4.08
C GLY A 312 -6.72 -2.49 2.60
N GLY A 313 -5.42 -2.40 2.31
CA GLY A 313 -4.90 -2.39 0.93
C GLY A 313 -4.43 -3.76 0.44
N ASN A 314 -4.06 -3.80 -0.83
CA ASN A 314 -3.41 -4.94 -1.47
C ASN A 314 -1.94 -4.65 -1.79
N LEU A 315 -1.08 -5.66 -1.72
CA LEU A 315 0.31 -5.59 -2.19
C LEU A 315 0.45 -6.34 -3.52
N LEU A 316 0.91 -5.62 -4.56
CA LEU A 316 1.34 -6.17 -5.83
C LEU A 316 2.87 -6.10 -5.92
N LEU A 317 3.54 -7.22 -5.61
CA LEU A 317 4.99 -7.27 -5.43
C LEU A 317 5.69 -7.70 -6.73
N ASN A 318 6.65 -6.91 -7.20
CA ASN A 318 7.25 -7.09 -8.51
C ASN A 318 8.46 -8.04 -8.57
N VAL A 319 8.55 -8.77 -9.67
CA VAL A 319 9.78 -9.41 -10.19
C VAL A 319 10.08 -8.92 -11.61
N GLY A 320 11.38 -8.81 -11.93
CA GLY A 320 11.86 -8.52 -13.28
C GLY A 320 12.65 -9.71 -13.83
N PRO A 321 12.04 -10.59 -14.65
CA PRO A 321 12.71 -11.74 -15.24
C PRO A 321 13.82 -11.35 -16.22
N THR A 322 14.86 -12.20 -16.34
CA THR A 322 15.96 -12.02 -17.30
C THR A 322 15.49 -12.17 -18.75
N ALA A 323 16.32 -11.77 -19.72
CA ALA A 323 16.03 -11.99 -21.13
C ALA A 323 15.85 -13.47 -21.53
N GLU A 324 16.38 -14.41 -20.73
CA GLU A 324 16.21 -15.85 -20.97
C GLU A 324 14.87 -16.39 -20.40
N GLY A 325 14.12 -15.58 -19.65
CA GLY A 325 12.86 -15.98 -19.02
C GLY A 325 12.99 -16.51 -17.58
N GLU A 326 14.12 -16.27 -16.91
CA GLU A 326 14.34 -16.69 -15.52
C GLU A 326 13.97 -15.57 -14.54
N ILE A 327 13.20 -15.90 -13.50
CA ILE A 327 13.07 -15.00 -12.34
C ILE A 327 14.39 -15.01 -11.56
N PRO A 328 14.98 -13.84 -11.23
CA PRO A 328 16.25 -13.79 -10.52
C PRO A 328 16.23 -14.53 -9.18
N ALA A 329 17.33 -15.24 -8.87
CA ALA A 329 17.43 -16.02 -7.62
C ALA A 329 17.14 -15.22 -6.33
N PRO A 330 17.57 -13.95 -6.18
CA PRO A 330 17.19 -13.14 -5.02
C PRO A 330 15.68 -12.93 -4.88
N SER A 331 14.95 -12.80 -5.99
CA SER A 331 13.48 -12.72 -5.97
C SER A 331 12.86 -14.03 -5.52
N ILE A 332 13.34 -15.16 -6.04
CA ILE A 332 12.85 -16.51 -5.64
C ILE A 332 13.06 -16.74 -4.14
N GLU A 333 14.24 -16.40 -3.61
CA GLU A 333 14.56 -16.52 -2.18
C GLU A 333 13.55 -15.77 -1.29
N ARG A 334 13.24 -14.52 -1.66
CA ARG A 334 12.30 -13.66 -0.93
C ARG A 334 10.86 -14.17 -1.02
N LEU A 335 10.44 -14.58 -2.21
CA LEU A 335 9.10 -15.15 -2.41
C LEU A 335 8.92 -16.45 -1.62
N LYS A 336 9.93 -17.32 -1.56
CA LYS A 336 9.89 -18.54 -0.72
C LYS A 336 9.88 -18.24 0.77
N ALA A 337 10.62 -17.23 1.22
CA ALA A 337 10.59 -16.79 2.61
C ALA A 337 9.20 -16.23 3.01
N ILE A 338 8.59 -15.41 2.14
CA ILE A 338 7.22 -14.94 2.32
C ILE A 338 6.25 -16.12 2.33
N GLY A 339 6.38 -17.04 1.38
CA GLY A 339 5.57 -18.27 1.29
C GLY A 339 5.60 -19.10 2.56
N THR A 340 6.79 -19.35 3.11
CA THR A 340 6.97 -20.07 4.38
C THR A 340 6.22 -19.39 5.52
N TRP A 341 6.23 -18.05 5.57
CA TRP A 341 5.47 -17.29 6.57
C TRP A 341 3.95 -17.34 6.31
N MET A 342 3.53 -17.25 5.05
CA MET A 342 2.13 -17.30 4.61
C MET A 342 1.50 -18.68 4.82
N ASP A 343 2.25 -19.78 4.72
CA ASP A 343 1.76 -21.14 4.98
C ASP A 343 1.25 -21.30 6.42
N VAL A 344 1.85 -20.58 7.37
CA VAL A 344 1.47 -20.59 8.78
C VAL A 344 0.46 -19.49 9.09
N ASN A 345 0.67 -18.30 8.54
CA ASN A 345 -0.01 -17.08 8.98
C ASN A 345 -1.00 -16.50 7.96
N GLY A 346 -1.20 -17.12 6.79
CA GLY A 346 -1.95 -16.54 5.68
C GLY A 346 -3.41 -16.20 6.01
N GLU A 347 -4.01 -16.90 6.98
CA GLU A 347 -5.35 -16.56 7.49
C GLU A 347 -5.41 -15.15 8.11
N SER A 348 -4.31 -14.63 8.64
CA SER A 348 -4.23 -13.25 9.15
C SER A 348 -4.08 -12.18 8.06
N ILE A 349 -4.06 -12.58 6.79
CA ILE A 349 -3.94 -11.69 5.64
C ILE A 349 -5.16 -11.82 4.73
N TYR A 350 -5.48 -13.04 4.27
CA TYR A 350 -6.57 -13.20 3.30
C TYR A 350 -7.92 -12.87 3.91
N GLY A 351 -8.74 -12.11 3.18
CA GLY A 351 -10.10 -11.76 3.63
C GLY A 351 -10.14 -11.02 4.98
N THR A 352 -9.06 -10.35 5.37
CA THR A 352 -9.06 -9.47 6.54
C THR A 352 -9.39 -8.04 6.16
N GLU A 353 -9.86 -7.27 7.13
CA GLU A 353 -10.14 -5.84 7.08
C GLU A 353 -9.06 -5.05 7.82
N ALA A 354 -9.13 -3.72 7.70
CA ALA A 354 -8.21 -2.80 8.35
C ALA A 354 -8.24 -2.93 9.89
N SER A 355 -7.16 -2.48 10.50
CA SER A 355 -7.01 -2.38 11.96
C SER A 355 -8.12 -1.52 12.56
N PRO A 356 -8.79 -1.96 13.64
CA PRO A 356 -9.68 -1.11 14.42
C PRO A 356 -8.90 -0.16 15.36
N PHE A 357 -7.58 -0.33 15.48
CA PHE A 357 -6.70 0.50 16.31
C PHE A 357 -6.01 1.56 15.46
N PHE A 358 -5.83 2.76 16.03
CA PHE A 358 -5.14 3.86 15.37
C PHE A 358 -3.66 3.55 15.11
N LYS A 359 -2.93 3.10 16.15
CA LYS A 359 -1.51 2.73 16.05
C LYS A 359 -1.13 1.67 17.08
N LEU A 360 -0.31 0.70 16.70
CA LEU A 360 0.19 -0.34 17.60
C LEU A 360 1.73 -0.33 17.57
N PRO A 361 2.41 0.24 18.57
CA PRO A 361 3.86 0.40 18.53
C PRO A 361 4.67 -0.90 18.39
N TRP A 362 4.11 -2.01 18.88
CA TRP A 362 4.73 -3.33 18.80
C TRP A 362 4.52 -4.05 17.47
N GLY A 363 3.65 -3.54 16.57
CA GLY A 363 3.34 -4.23 15.33
C GLY A 363 2.07 -3.73 14.61
N ARG A 364 1.21 -4.65 14.20
CA ARG A 364 -0.02 -4.36 13.44
C ARG A 364 -1.18 -5.25 13.87
N CYS A 365 -2.39 -4.85 13.47
CA CYS A 365 -3.60 -5.67 13.60
C CYS A 365 -4.30 -5.75 12.26
N THR A 366 -4.71 -6.95 11.86
CA THR A 366 -5.78 -7.12 10.87
C THR A 366 -7.01 -7.65 11.61
N SER A 367 -8.19 -7.44 11.04
CA SER A 367 -9.44 -7.91 11.64
C SER A 367 -10.23 -8.75 10.65
N ARG A 368 -11.09 -9.65 11.14
CA ARG A 368 -12.06 -10.35 10.29
C ARG A 368 -13.39 -10.43 11.00
N ALA A 369 -14.43 -9.88 10.38
CA ALA A 369 -15.79 -10.10 10.83
C ALA A 369 -16.18 -11.58 10.70
N THR A 370 -16.83 -12.11 11.72
CA THR A 370 -17.37 -13.46 11.76
C THR A 370 -18.86 -13.39 12.09
N GLY A 371 -19.61 -14.46 11.85
CA GLY A 371 -21.04 -14.48 12.17
C GLY A 371 -21.35 -14.28 13.68
N GLU A 372 -20.38 -14.52 14.56
CA GLU A 372 -20.55 -14.48 16.03
C GLU A 372 -19.79 -13.32 16.71
N GLY A 373 -18.99 -12.56 15.95
CA GLY A 373 -18.17 -11.47 16.46
C GLY A 373 -17.02 -11.10 15.51
N THR A 374 -15.82 -10.86 16.05
CA THR A 374 -14.65 -10.45 15.26
C THR A 374 -13.40 -11.17 15.72
N THR A 375 -12.64 -11.70 14.78
CA THR A 375 -11.29 -12.23 15.03
C THR A 375 -10.28 -11.11 14.77
N LEU A 376 -9.43 -10.81 15.75
CA LEU A 376 -8.30 -9.89 15.59
C LEU A 376 -7.01 -10.69 15.48
N TYR A 377 -6.21 -10.38 14.46
CA TYR A 377 -4.87 -10.95 14.28
C TYR A 377 -3.83 -9.92 14.67
N LEU A 378 -3.14 -10.16 15.78
CA LEU A 378 -2.09 -9.27 16.29
C LEU A 378 -0.75 -9.72 15.72
N HIS A 379 -0.22 -8.95 14.79
CA HIS A 379 1.09 -9.19 14.17
C HIS A 379 2.18 -8.49 14.99
N VAL A 380 2.90 -9.26 15.80
CA VAL A 380 3.90 -8.73 16.73
C VAL A 380 5.27 -8.72 16.04
N PHE A 381 5.72 -7.51 15.70
CA PHE A 381 7.03 -7.25 15.09
C PHE A 381 8.11 -7.06 16.16
N ASN A 382 7.75 -6.38 17.24
CA ASN A 382 8.65 -6.07 18.35
C ASN A 382 8.14 -6.81 19.58
N TRP A 383 8.80 -7.91 19.93
CA TRP A 383 8.43 -8.72 21.08
C TRP A 383 8.78 -7.97 22.38
N PRO A 384 7.84 -7.78 23.32
CA PRO A 384 8.10 -7.03 24.54
C PRO A 384 8.97 -7.84 25.52
N ASP A 385 10.04 -7.22 26.04
CA ASP A 385 11.00 -7.86 26.95
C ASP A 385 10.39 -8.30 28.29
N ASN A 386 9.33 -7.62 28.74
CA ASN A 386 8.60 -7.97 29.96
C ASN A 386 7.61 -9.13 29.76
N GLY A 387 7.48 -9.67 28.55
CA GLY A 387 6.56 -10.76 28.22
C GLY A 387 5.08 -10.37 28.28
N LEU A 388 4.74 -9.08 28.28
CA LEU A 388 3.36 -8.59 28.31
C LEU A 388 3.07 -7.75 27.06
N LEU A 389 2.17 -8.24 26.21
CA LEU A 389 1.64 -7.48 25.09
C LEU A 389 0.42 -6.69 25.54
N LYS A 390 0.44 -5.38 25.28
CA LYS A 390 -0.68 -4.47 25.57
C LYS A 390 -1.51 -4.22 24.32
N LEU A 391 -2.78 -4.60 24.35
CA LEU A 391 -3.77 -4.29 23.32
C LEU A 391 -4.73 -3.20 23.85
N PRO A 392 -4.64 -1.96 23.33
CA PRO A 392 -5.26 -0.83 23.99
C PRO A 392 -6.75 -0.66 23.66
N GLY A 393 -7.53 -0.16 24.62
CA GLY A 393 -8.87 0.40 24.39
C GLY A 393 -9.97 -0.58 23.96
N ILE A 394 -9.69 -1.88 23.91
CA ILE A 394 -10.71 -2.90 23.62
C ILE A 394 -11.64 -3.07 24.83
N SER A 395 -12.95 -2.96 24.61
CA SER A 395 -13.99 -3.17 25.64
C SER A 395 -14.87 -4.40 25.35
N THR A 396 -14.75 -4.97 24.15
CA THR A 396 -15.48 -6.19 23.74
C THR A 396 -15.06 -7.41 24.56
N ASN A 397 -16.00 -8.34 24.73
CA ASN A 397 -15.73 -9.62 25.38
C ASN A 397 -14.74 -10.46 24.56
N VAL A 398 -13.57 -10.71 25.14
CA VAL A 398 -12.53 -11.59 24.58
C VAL A 398 -12.77 -13.02 25.07
N SER A 399 -13.06 -13.91 24.14
CA SER A 399 -13.36 -15.32 24.42
C SER A 399 -12.11 -16.20 24.48
N SER A 400 -11.09 -15.89 23.68
CA SER A 400 -9.81 -16.59 23.71
C SER A 400 -8.68 -15.76 23.11
N VAL A 401 -7.46 -16.06 23.55
CA VAL A 401 -6.21 -15.57 22.97
C VAL A 401 -5.30 -16.77 22.75
N ARG A 402 -4.70 -16.88 21.56
CA ARG A 402 -3.82 -18.00 21.18
C ARG A 402 -2.76 -17.56 20.17
N LEU A 403 -1.74 -18.39 19.95
CA LEU A 403 -0.81 -18.21 18.83
C LEU A 403 -1.45 -18.77 17.55
N LEU A 404 -1.29 -18.10 16.42
CA LEU A 404 -1.80 -18.64 15.14
C LEU A 404 -1.03 -19.90 14.73
N ALA A 405 0.29 -19.88 14.93
CA ALA A 405 1.19 -21.01 14.65
C ALA A 405 1.04 -22.19 15.62
N ASP A 406 0.46 -21.97 16.81
CA ASP A 406 0.16 -23.02 17.79
C ASP A 406 -1.23 -22.79 18.41
N GLN A 407 -2.25 -23.30 17.72
CA GLN A 407 -3.64 -23.13 18.14
C GLN A 407 -3.99 -23.91 19.41
N ALA A 408 -3.16 -24.88 19.83
CA ALA A 408 -3.40 -25.65 21.05
C ALA A 408 -3.00 -24.87 22.31
N GLN A 409 -2.10 -23.88 22.17
CA GLN A 409 -1.64 -23.06 23.27
C GLN A 409 -2.52 -21.82 23.45
N ALA A 410 -3.42 -21.88 24.44
CA ALA A 410 -4.10 -20.68 24.94
C ALA A 410 -3.11 -19.80 25.72
N LEU A 411 -3.20 -18.49 25.51
CA LEU A 411 -2.45 -17.48 26.25
C LEU A 411 -3.33 -16.88 27.34
N SER A 412 -2.74 -16.66 28.52
CA SER A 412 -3.41 -15.94 29.60
C SER A 412 -3.56 -14.47 29.21
N SER A 413 -4.73 -13.90 29.46
CA SER A 413 -4.98 -12.48 29.27
C SER A 413 -5.85 -11.92 30.38
N ARG A 414 -5.68 -10.64 30.70
CA ARG A 414 -6.49 -9.92 31.69
C ARG A 414 -6.74 -8.49 31.25
N PHE A 415 -7.86 -7.92 31.68
CA PHE A 415 -8.13 -6.49 31.54
C PHE A 415 -7.51 -5.72 32.69
N GLU A 416 -6.82 -4.63 32.36
CA GLU A 416 -6.19 -3.72 33.31
C GLU A 416 -6.30 -2.29 32.76
N GLU A 417 -6.89 -1.38 33.53
CA GLU A 417 -7.01 0.06 33.17
C GLU A 417 -7.67 0.35 31.80
N GLY A 418 -8.53 -0.55 31.31
CA GLY A 418 -9.22 -0.39 30.01
C GLY A 418 -8.47 -0.97 28.82
N ASP A 419 -7.36 -1.66 29.07
CA ASP A 419 -6.55 -2.35 28.07
C ASP A 419 -6.53 -3.86 28.33
N LEU A 420 -6.34 -4.65 27.28
CA LEU A 420 -6.13 -6.10 27.39
C LEU A 420 -4.61 -6.38 27.45
N LEU A 421 -4.16 -6.97 28.55
CA LEU A 421 -2.79 -7.45 28.71
C LEU A 421 -2.74 -8.95 28.42
N ILE A 422 -1.86 -9.34 27.51
CA ILE A 422 -1.66 -10.73 27.08
C ILE A 422 -0.27 -11.19 27.53
N GLU A 423 -0.22 -12.31 28.24
CA GLU A 423 1.03 -12.96 28.63
C GLU A 423 1.61 -13.72 27.45
N LEU A 424 2.83 -13.34 27.05
CA LEU A 424 3.54 -13.92 25.93
C LEU A 424 4.50 -15.03 26.37
N PRO A 425 4.77 -16.01 25.49
CA PRO A 425 5.92 -16.89 25.65
C PRO A 425 7.24 -16.11 25.80
N ALA A 426 8.22 -16.75 26.45
CA ALA A 426 9.53 -16.14 26.69
C ALA A 426 10.29 -15.75 25.40
N GLN A 427 9.95 -16.38 24.27
CA GLN A 427 10.53 -16.08 22.96
C GLN A 427 9.42 -16.05 21.91
N ALA A 428 9.55 -15.12 20.95
CA ALA A 428 8.73 -15.11 19.75
C ALA A 428 8.91 -16.43 18.98
N ILE A 429 7.82 -16.95 18.38
CA ILE A 429 7.90 -18.12 17.48
C ILE A 429 8.65 -17.73 16.21
N ASP A 430 8.29 -16.57 15.67
CA ASP A 430 8.91 -15.97 14.50
C ASP A 430 9.37 -14.54 14.87
N PRO A 431 10.69 -14.25 14.83
CA PRO A 431 11.23 -12.94 15.19
C PRO A 431 10.93 -11.85 14.15
N VAL A 432 10.56 -12.21 12.91
CA VAL A 432 10.11 -11.26 11.89
C VAL A 432 8.68 -10.82 12.20
N ASN A 433 7.78 -11.77 12.43
CA ASN A 433 6.38 -11.50 12.73
C ASN A 433 5.69 -12.73 13.34
N THR A 434 5.45 -12.69 14.66
CA THR A 434 4.61 -13.69 15.35
C THR A 434 3.17 -13.21 15.41
N VAL A 435 2.22 -14.05 14.99
CA VAL A 435 0.79 -13.70 14.98
C VAL A 435 0.05 -14.33 16.16
N LEU A 436 -0.66 -13.51 16.92
CA LEU A 436 -1.64 -13.95 17.92
C LEU A 436 -3.05 -13.78 17.34
N VAL A 437 -3.97 -14.64 17.78
CA VAL A 437 -5.39 -14.56 17.45
C VAL A 437 -6.16 -14.21 18.72
N VAL A 438 -6.98 -13.16 18.64
CA VAL A 438 -7.89 -12.73 19.71
C VAL A 438 -9.32 -12.86 19.19
N GLU A 439 -10.07 -13.79 19.76
CA GLU A 439 -11.46 -14.06 19.37
C GLU A 439 -12.40 -13.21 20.22
N CYS A 440 -13.06 -12.24 19.60
CA CYS A 440 -14.01 -11.35 20.25
C CYS A 440 -15.45 -11.76 19.91
N THR A 441 -16.35 -11.80 20.89
CA THR A 441 -17.76 -12.16 20.70
C THR A 441 -18.66 -10.93 20.79
N GLY A 442 -19.66 -10.83 19.92
CA GLY A 442 -20.54 -9.66 19.83
C GLY A 442 -19.93 -8.52 19.01
N GLY A 443 -20.50 -7.31 19.11
CA GLY A 443 -20.01 -6.15 18.38
C GLY A 443 -18.63 -5.70 18.88
N LEU A 444 -17.70 -5.51 17.95
CA LEU A 444 -16.38 -4.96 18.26
C LEU A 444 -16.52 -3.49 18.69
N ASP A 445 -16.00 -3.17 19.87
CA ASP A 445 -15.94 -1.83 20.46
C ASP A 445 -14.49 -1.60 20.91
N VAL A 446 -13.84 -0.66 20.24
CA VAL A 446 -12.45 -0.27 20.45
C VAL A 446 -12.43 1.24 20.58
N LYS A 447 -12.09 1.72 21.78
CA LYS A 447 -11.79 3.13 21.99
C LYS A 447 -10.48 3.44 21.28
N SER A 448 -10.49 4.46 20.41
CA SER A 448 -9.29 4.93 19.74
C SER A 448 -8.17 5.19 20.75
N ASN A 449 -6.99 4.67 20.44
CA ASN A 449 -5.78 4.88 21.21
C ASN A 449 -4.91 6.01 20.63
N MET A 450 -5.46 6.83 19.74
CA MET A 450 -4.84 8.09 19.35
C MET A 450 -4.65 8.97 20.59
N PRO A 451 -3.48 9.62 20.77
CA PRO A 451 -3.30 10.59 21.83
C PRO A 451 -4.42 11.64 21.83
N SER A 452 -5.05 11.87 22.98
CA SER A 452 -6.20 12.78 23.05
C SER A 452 -6.25 13.59 24.33
N LEU A 453 -6.86 14.77 24.28
CA LEU A 453 -7.04 15.63 25.44
C LEU A 453 -7.80 14.91 26.57
N THR A 454 -7.13 14.73 27.70
CA THR A 454 -7.66 14.12 28.93
C THR A 454 -7.26 14.98 30.11
N GLU A 455 -8.23 15.50 30.87
CA GLU A 455 -7.98 16.34 32.06
C GLU A 455 -7.02 17.51 31.79
N GLY A 456 -7.16 18.17 30.64
CA GLY A 456 -6.33 19.31 30.25
C GLY A 456 -4.93 18.94 29.71
N ARG A 457 -4.63 17.65 29.55
CA ARG A 457 -3.31 17.15 29.10
C ARG A 457 -3.43 16.25 27.88
N ILE A 458 -2.45 16.34 26.99
CA ILE A 458 -2.27 15.43 25.84
C ILE A 458 -0.87 14.84 25.97
N VAL A 459 -0.78 13.53 26.11
CA VAL A 459 0.49 12.80 26.24
C VAL A 459 0.86 12.19 24.89
N LEU A 460 2.00 12.59 24.37
CA LEU A 460 2.54 12.17 23.08
C LEU A 460 3.77 11.30 23.34
N ALA A 461 3.55 10.01 23.56
CA ALA A 461 4.61 9.04 23.81
C ALA A 461 5.51 8.89 22.57
N ALA A 462 6.80 8.61 22.79
CA ALA A 462 7.78 8.58 21.69
C ALA A 462 7.51 7.44 20.68
N ASP A 463 6.89 6.35 21.11
CA ASP A 463 6.54 5.21 20.27
C ASP A 463 5.29 5.41 19.41
N PHE A 464 4.56 6.51 19.65
CA PHE A 464 3.52 7.01 18.75
C PHE A 464 4.06 7.97 17.68
N ALA A 465 5.34 8.34 17.73
CA ALA A 465 5.94 9.20 16.71
C ALA A 465 6.04 8.49 15.36
N ASP A 466 5.80 9.22 14.29
CA ASP A 466 6.26 8.88 12.95
C ASP A 466 7.63 9.52 12.73
N ILE A 467 8.64 8.67 12.48
CA ILE A 467 10.04 9.10 12.34
C ILE A 467 10.40 9.17 10.86
N HIS A 468 10.55 10.40 10.36
CA HIS A 468 10.91 10.67 8.97
C HIS A 468 12.42 10.80 8.83
N ASN A 469 13.10 9.66 8.68
CA ASN A 469 14.54 9.62 8.43
C ASN A 469 14.89 9.96 6.97
N PRO A 470 16.02 10.66 6.71
CA PRO A 470 16.52 10.84 5.35
C PRO A 470 16.96 9.50 4.74
N GLY A 471 17.01 9.40 3.41
CA GLY A 471 17.41 8.14 2.74
C GLY A 471 18.88 7.71 2.95
N TYR A 472 19.71 8.57 3.55
CA TYR A 472 21.10 8.30 3.91
C TYR A 472 21.50 9.15 5.11
N GLY A 473 22.50 8.70 5.88
CA GLY A 473 23.01 9.38 7.07
C GLY A 473 22.69 8.62 8.35
N THR A 474 22.70 9.33 9.47
CA THR A 474 22.38 8.73 10.76
C THR A 474 20.88 8.80 11.02
N HIS A 475 20.25 7.67 11.31
CA HIS A 475 18.81 7.60 11.55
C HIS A 475 18.51 7.71 13.05
N ALA A 476 17.45 8.45 13.38
CA ALA A 476 16.84 8.37 14.69
C ALA A 476 16.16 7.00 14.86
N ILE A 477 16.24 6.45 16.05
CA ILE A 477 15.83 5.08 16.38
C ILE A 477 14.94 5.11 17.61
N LEU A 478 13.75 4.55 17.48
CA LEU A 478 12.86 4.27 18.61
C LEU A 478 13.39 3.09 19.43
N LYS A 479 13.39 3.23 20.76
CA LYS A 479 13.66 2.17 21.73
C LYS A 479 12.60 2.18 22.83
N GLY A 480 12.32 1.02 23.42
CA GLY A 480 11.29 0.91 24.45
C GLY A 480 9.87 1.03 23.90
N SER A 481 8.91 1.20 24.79
CA SER A 481 7.48 1.29 24.48
C SER A 481 6.73 2.00 25.62
N GLY A 482 5.58 2.60 25.31
CA GLY A 482 4.78 3.35 26.26
C GLY A 482 5.52 4.58 26.79
N GLU A 483 5.37 4.86 28.09
CA GLU A 483 6.00 6.01 28.74
C GLU A 483 7.54 5.91 28.80
N ASP A 484 8.09 4.68 28.75
CA ASP A 484 9.53 4.41 28.70
C ASP A 484 10.11 4.47 27.28
N ALA A 485 9.29 4.79 26.27
CA ALA A 485 9.74 4.91 24.89
C ALA A 485 10.66 6.11 24.69
N LEU A 486 11.74 5.91 23.94
CA LEU A 486 12.78 6.89 23.70
C LEU A 486 13.18 6.89 22.22
N ILE A 487 13.17 8.07 21.61
CA ILE A 487 13.81 8.32 20.33
C ILE A 487 15.27 8.68 20.61
N THR A 488 16.16 7.81 20.15
CA THR A 488 17.60 7.87 20.38
C THR A 488 18.33 8.08 19.05
N ASN A 489 19.62 8.41 19.11
CA ASN A 489 20.46 8.59 17.92
C ASN A 489 19.93 9.67 16.95
N TRP A 490 19.16 10.64 17.45
CA TRP A 490 18.62 11.72 16.66
C TRP A 490 19.65 12.85 16.54
N VAL A 491 20.62 12.64 15.65
CA VAL A 491 21.76 13.56 15.43
C VAL A 491 21.75 14.19 14.03
N ASP A 492 20.99 13.63 13.09
CA ASP A 492 20.85 14.19 11.75
C ASP A 492 19.73 15.24 11.73
N SER A 493 20.09 16.48 11.38
CA SER A 493 19.17 17.61 11.44
C SER A 493 18.03 17.55 10.41
N ARG A 494 18.07 16.59 9.48
CA ARG A 494 17.02 16.38 8.46
C ARG A 494 15.89 15.48 8.96
N VAL A 495 16.10 14.78 10.06
CA VAL A 495 15.07 13.90 10.65
C VAL A 495 13.95 14.74 11.23
N ARG A 496 12.70 14.42 10.87
CA ARG A 496 11.50 15.05 11.42
C ARG A 496 10.67 14.01 12.18
N LEU A 497 10.06 14.43 13.27
CA LEU A 497 9.17 13.61 14.08
C LEU A 497 7.76 14.18 14.02
N GLU A 498 6.76 13.31 13.89
CA GLU A 498 5.36 13.72 13.86
C GLU A 498 4.50 12.89 14.81
N TRP A 499 3.54 13.54 15.46
CA TRP A 499 2.50 12.87 16.24
C TRP A 499 1.15 13.36 15.78
N MET A 500 0.23 12.44 15.53
CA MET A 500 -1.19 12.76 15.43
C MET A 500 -1.82 12.70 16.82
N PHE A 501 -2.71 13.65 17.09
CA PHE A 501 -3.46 13.69 18.33
C PHE A 501 -4.81 14.35 18.11
N ASN A 502 -5.75 14.10 19.01
CA ASN A 502 -7.06 14.75 19.02
C ASN A 502 -7.16 15.74 20.19
N THR A 503 -7.74 16.91 19.95
CA THR A 503 -8.12 17.83 21.03
C THR A 503 -9.54 18.35 20.85
N THR A 504 -10.33 18.34 21.92
CA THR A 504 -11.67 18.92 21.95
C THR A 504 -11.68 20.39 22.34
N GLU A 505 -10.52 20.95 22.69
CA GLU A 505 -10.42 22.31 23.20
C GLU A 505 -9.28 23.08 22.53
N SER A 506 -9.59 24.28 22.03
CA SER A 506 -8.58 25.27 21.63
C SER A 506 -8.04 26.04 22.84
N GLY A 507 -6.92 26.73 22.63
CA GLY A 507 -6.28 27.59 23.63
C GLY A 507 -4.77 27.46 23.66
N THR A 508 -4.14 28.07 24.67
CA THR A 508 -2.69 27.99 24.89
C THR A 508 -2.33 26.72 25.65
N TYR A 509 -1.36 25.99 25.12
CA TYR A 509 -0.80 24.80 25.74
C TYR A 509 0.69 25.02 26.03
N SER A 510 1.14 24.66 27.23
CA SER A 510 2.55 24.50 27.52
C SER A 510 3.05 23.20 26.90
N VAL A 511 4.14 23.27 26.14
CA VAL A 511 4.80 22.12 25.55
C VAL A 511 5.93 21.68 26.46
N LYS A 512 5.84 20.46 26.98
CA LYS A 512 6.86 19.83 27.82
C LYS A 512 7.45 18.63 27.11
N ALA A 513 8.74 18.37 27.34
CA ALA A 513 9.45 17.26 26.76
C ALA A 513 10.36 16.60 27.79
N GLN A 514 10.34 15.27 27.85
CA GLN A 514 11.40 14.51 28.50
C GLN A 514 12.58 14.42 27.54
N VAL A 515 13.70 15.07 27.87
CA VAL A 515 14.86 15.17 26.98
C VAL A 515 16.14 14.79 27.69
N LYS A 516 17.07 14.24 26.91
CA LYS A 516 18.48 14.12 27.28
C LYS A 516 19.32 14.78 26.19
N ALA A 517 20.16 15.74 26.58
CA ALA A 517 21.01 16.48 25.66
C ALA A 517 22.39 16.71 26.28
N GLU A 518 23.45 16.43 25.52
CA GLU A 518 24.83 16.68 25.97
C GLU A 518 25.22 18.16 25.82
N ASP A 519 24.69 18.82 24.79
CA ASP A 519 24.97 20.20 24.43
C ASP A 519 23.66 20.96 24.13
N PHE A 520 23.77 22.29 24.06
CA PHE A 520 22.69 23.15 23.59
C PHE A 520 22.24 22.76 22.18
N SER A 521 20.94 22.62 21.99
CA SER A 521 20.30 22.41 20.68
C SER A 521 19.04 23.26 20.56
N LYS A 522 18.59 23.48 19.33
CA LYS A 522 17.27 24.08 19.07
C LYS A 522 16.41 23.17 18.20
N LEU A 523 15.11 23.19 18.48
CA LEU A 523 14.10 22.50 17.70
C LEU A 523 12.93 23.45 17.40
N LEU A 524 12.26 23.19 16.29
CA LEU A 524 11.02 23.85 15.92
C LEU A 524 9.86 22.89 16.13
N VAL A 525 8.92 23.28 16.98
CA VAL A 525 7.62 22.63 17.16
C VAL A 525 6.61 23.34 16.28
N LYS A 526 5.78 22.57 15.56
CA LYS A 526 4.72 23.09 14.71
C LYS A 526 3.40 22.35 14.94
N ILE A 527 2.30 23.09 15.10
CA ILE A 527 0.93 22.57 15.12
C ILE A 527 0.07 23.49 14.25
N GLY A 528 -0.46 22.98 13.15
CA GLY A 528 -1.15 23.80 12.15
C GLY A 528 -0.22 24.89 11.59
N GLU A 529 -0.64 26.15 11.67
CA GLU A 529 0.16 27.32 11.25
C GLU A 529 1.05 27.89 12.37
N GLU A 530 0.90 27.40 13.60
CA GLU A 530 1.59 27.92 14.78
C GLU A 530 2.96 27.23 14.93
N GLU A 531 3.98 28.02 15.22
CA GLU A 531 5.37 27.57 15.35
C GLU A 531 6.00 28.08 16.64
N LEU A 532 6.74 27.20 17.31
CA LEU A 532 7.51 27.47 18.52
C LEU A 532 8.95 27.03 18.29
N GLU A 533 9.89 27.99 18.27
CA GLU A 533 11.32 27.69 18.34
C GLU A 533 11.70 27.50 19.82
N ALA A 534 12.09 26.27 20.17
CA ALA A 534 12.41 25.88 21.53
C ALA A 534 13.92 25.64 21.70
N GLU A 535 14.45 26.12 22.81
CA GLU A 535 15.82 25.88 23.24
C GLU A 535 15.87 24.63 24.13
N VAL A 536 16.75 23.69 23.78
CA VAL A 536 17.05 22.50 24.57
C VAL A 536 18.44 22.67 25.16
N HIS A 537 18.50 22.97 26.46
CA HIS A 537 19.76 23.07 27.18
C HIS A 537 20.31 21.70 27.57
N ALA A 538 21.63 21.61 27.79
CA ALA A 538 22.27 20.38 28.22
C ALA A 538 21.69 19.88 29.56
N THR A 539 21.33 18.60 29.61
CA THR A 539 20.80 17.91 30.79
C THR A 539 21.83 16.97 31.42
N GLY A 540 22.99 16.80 30.77
CA GLY A 540 24.01 15.86 31.17
C GLY A 540 23.64 14.43 30.77
N SER A 541 23.84 13.48 31.68
CA SER A 541 23.67 12.05 31.37
C SER A 541 22.27 11.50 31.69
N GLU A 542 21.38 12.29 32.28
CA GLU A 542 20.04 11.89 32.70
C GLU A 542 18.95 12.55 31.84
N TYR A 543 17.79 11.89 31.75
CA TYR A 543 16.59 12.48 31.17
C TYR A 543 15.94 13.44 32.18
N SER A 544 15.59 14.63 31.71
CA SER A 544 14.87 15.61 32.52
C SER A 544 13.68 16.18 31.75
N GLU A 545 12.59 16.48 32.46
CA GLU A 545 11.49 17.25 31.88
C GLU A 545 11.92 18.70 31.65
N MET A 546 11.66 19.22 30.46
CA MET A 546 11.94 20.59 30.07
C MET A 546 10.68 21.23 29.47
N ILE A 547 10.40 22.47 29.84
CA ILE A 547 9.37 23.28 29.20
C ILE A 547 9.99 23.88 27.93
N LEU A 548 9.50 23.44 26.77
CA LEU A 548 9.94 23.92 25.47
C LEU A 548 9.34 25.29 25.12
N GLY A 549 8.18 25.62 25.69
CA GLY A 549 7.50 26.89 25.52
C GLY A 549 5.98 26.75 25.57
N GLU A 550 5.29 27.73 24.99
CA GLU A 550 3.84 27.72 24.85
C GLU A 550 3.47 27.79 23.37
N ILE A 551 2.42 27.08 22.98
CA ILE A 551 1.87 27.10 21.62
C ILE A 551 0.36 27.28 21.70
N ASN A 552 -0.18 28.14 20.85
CA ASN A 552 -1.62 28.31 20.73
C ASN A 552 -2.18 27.26 19.76
N ILE A 553 -3.20 26.53 20.17
CA ILE A 553 -3.94 25.62 19.29
C ILE A 553 -5.28 26.28 18.97
N SER A 554 -5.45 26.70 17.72
CA SER A 554 -6.62 27.47 17.26
C SER A 554 -7.82 26.59 16.87
N GLU A 555 -7.58 25.32 16.54
CA GLU A 555 -8.58 24.39 16.03
C GLU A 555 -8.76 23.17 16.95
N THR A 556 -9.90 22.49 16.81
CA THR A 556 -10.22 21.25 17.53
C THR A 556 -10.41 20.10 16.54
N GLY A 557 -10.20 18.88 17.00
CA GLY A 557 -10.22 17.67 16.17
C GLY A 557 -8.85 17.03 16.09
N ASP A 558 -8.63 16.27 15.02
CA ASP A 558 -7.36 15.59 14.76
C ASP A 558 -6.34 16.59 14.19
N LEU A 559 -5.19 16.68 14.85
CA LEU A 559 -4.11 17.59 14.55
C LEU A 559 -2.78 16.84 14.48
N ILE A 560 -1.81 17.43 13.79
CA ILE A 560 -0.43 16.93 13.74
C ILE A 560 0.48 17.91 14.48
N MET A 561 1.26 17.38 15.41
CA MET A 561 2.43 18.06 15.97
C MET A 561 3.67 17.55 15.24
N SER A 562 4.39 18.45 14.58
CA SER A 562 5.68 18.17 13.95
C SER A 562 6.81 18.79 14.76
N ILE A 563 7.89 18.03 14.95
CA ILE A 563 9.15 18.55 15.51
C ILE A 563 10.29 18.33 14.51
N ARG A 564 11.05 19.40 14.25
CA ARG A 564 12.25 19.35 13.43
C ARG A 564 13.45 20.04 14.10
N PRO A 565 14.68 19.54 13.90
CA PRO A 565 15.89 20.25 14.31
C PRO A 565 16.04 21.61 13.62
N VAL A 566 16.59 22.60 14.33
CA VAL A 566 17.12 23.82 13.72
C VAL A 566 18.58 23.54 13.34
N GLN A 567 18.86 23.41 12.04
CA GLN A 567 20.12 22.86 11.52
C GLN A 567 21.38 23.54 12.06
N GLU A 568 21.38 24.87 12.19
CA GLU A 568 22.57 25.63 12.61
C GLU A 568 22.98 25.34 14.05
N ASP A 569 22.01 25.01 14.91
CA ASP A 569 22.20 24.81 16.35
C ASP A 569 22.09 23.33 16.78
N TRP A 570 21.89 22.40 15.84
CA TRP A 570 21.63 21.00 16.19
C TRP A 570 22.89 20.25 16.63
N LYS A 571 22.90 19.78 17.88
CA LYS A 571 23.94 18.88 18.43
C LYS A 571 23.42 17.46 18.68
N GLY A 572 22.13 17.23 18.46
CA GLY A 572 21.46 15.97 18.70
C GLY A 572 20.96 15.84 20.13
N ILE A 573 19.80 15.20 20.27
CA ILE A 573 19.17 14.92 21.56
C ILE A 573 18.61 13.50 21.57
N GLU A 574 18.32 12.99 22.76
CA GLU A 574 17.39 11.87 22.93
C GLU A 574 16.08 12.43 23.49
N LEU A 575 14.95 11.97 22.94
CA LEU A 575 13.61 12.49 23.24
C LEU A 575 12.72 11.34 23.74
N GLY A 576 12.13 11.51 24.92
CA GLY A 576 11.10 10.64 25.46
C GLY A 576 9.71 11.20 25.20
N THR A 577 8.87 11.20 26.24
CA THR A 577 7.48 11.68 26.14
C THR A 577 7.39 13.19 25.98
N LEU A 578 6.50 13.63 25.09
CA LEU A 578 6.05 15.02 24.97
C LEU A 578 4.69 15.17 25.65
N THR A 579 4.43 16.33 26.26
CA THR A 579 3.13 16.65 26.86
C THR A 579 2.68 18.05 26.46
N LEU A 580 1.44 18.17 25.99
CA LEU A 580 0.75 19.45 25.86
C LEU A 580 -0.15 19.63 27.08
N GLU A 581 0.06 20.68 27.86
CA GLU A 581 -0.73 20.97 29.06
C GLU A 581 -1.43 22.31 28.94
N LYS A 582 -2.76 22.29 28.95
CA LYS A 582 -3.59 23.47 28.79
C LYS A 582 -3.37 24.44 29.96
N GLN A 583 -3.19 25.71 29.64
CA GLN A 583 -3.01 26.80 30.60
C GLN A 583 -4.32 27.38 31.14
#